data_AF-A0A2R8Y3W6-F1
#
_entry.id   AF-A0A2R8Y3W6-F1
#
_cell.length_a   1.000
_cell.length_b   1.000
_cell.length_c   1.000
_cell.angle_alpha   90.00
_cell.angle_beta   90.00
_cell.angle_gamma   90.00
#
_symmetry.space_group_name_H-M   'P 1'
#
loop_
_entity.id
_entity.type
_entity.pdbx_description
1 polymer ?
#
loop_
_entity_poly.entity_id
_entity_poly.type
_entity_poly.pdbx_seq_one_letter_code
_entity_poly.pdbx_strand_id
1 'polypeptide(L)' 'MSGPVPSRARVYTDVNTHRPREYWDYESHVVEWGNQDDYQLVRKLGRGKYSEVFEAINITNNEKVVVKILKPVK' A
#
# COMPACT_ATOMS: atom_id res chain seq x y z
N MET A 1 16.22 23.91 -27.79
CA MET A 1 16.62 23.78 -26.37
C MET A 1 16.94 22.31 -26.12
N SER A 2 18.17 21.98 -25.73
CA SER A 2 18.54 20.59 -25.39
C SER A 2 17.96 20.24 -24.02
N GLY A 3 17.04 19.29 -23.97
CA GLY A 3 16.50 18.77 -22.71
C GLY A 3 17.58 18.09 -21.84
N PRO A 4 17.28 17.81 -20.57
CA PRO A 4 18.19 17.07 -19.71
C PRO A 4 18.59 15.73 -20.32
N VAL A 5 19.84 15.32 -20.12
CA VAL A 5 20.37 14.04 -20.61
C VAL A 5 19.56 12.90 -19.98
N PRO A 6 19.09 11.91 -20.79
CA PRO A 6 18.39 10.75 -20.25
C PRO A 6 19.23 9.99 -19.23
N SER A 7 18.62 9.61 -18.11
CA SER A 7 19.23 8.79 -17.05
C SER A 7 18.47 7.49 -16.91
N ARG A 8 19.17 6.38 -16.64
CA ARG A 8 18.59 5.07 -16.34
C ARG A 8 19.18 4.53 -15.04
N ALA A 9 18.39 3.77 -14.29
CA ALA A 9 18.86 3.10 -13.10
C ALA A 9 20.02 2.16 -13.46
N ARG A 10 21.09 2.16 -12.64
CA ARG A 10 22.27 1.29 -12.86
C ARG A 10 22.00 -0.19 -12.61
N VAL A 11 20.98 -0.49 -11.81
CA VAL A 11 20.55 -1.84 -11.42
C VAL A 11 19.03 -1.91 -11.48
N TYR A 12 18.49 -3.10 -11.76
CA TYR A 12 17.06 -3.35 -11.94
C TYR A 12 16.40 -2.51 -13.05
N THR A 13 17.19 -2.07 -14.03
CA THR A 13 16.78 -1.12 -15.07
C THR A 13 15.50 -1.54 -15.80
N ASP A 14 15.37 -2.85 -16.07
CA ASP A 14 14.30 -3.41 -16.91
C ASP A 14 13.43 -4.40 -16.12
N VAL A 15 13.38 -4.28 -14.78
CA VAL A 15 12.69 -5.27 -13.93
C VAL A 15 11.21 -5.42 -14.30
N ASN A 16 10.53 -4.32 -14.61
CA ASN A 16 9.10 -4.35 -14.98
C ASN A 16 8.88 -4.85 -16.41
N THR A 17 9.88 -4.76 -17.28
CA THR A 17 9.81 -5.24 -18.67
C THR A 17 9.78 -6.78 -18.73
N HIS A 18 10.39 -7.44 -17.74
CA HIS A 18 10.41 -8.90 -17.61
C HIS A 18 9.25 -9.46 -16.77
N ARG A 19 8.35 -8.60 -16.29
CA ARG A 19 7.19 -8.99 -15.48
C ARG A 19 5.91 -8.86 -16.31
N PRO A 20 4.89 -9.70 -16.05
CA PRO A 20 3.60 -9.55 -16.70
C PRO A 20 2.98 -8.18 -16.37
N ARG A 21 2.11 -7.69 -17.24
CA ARG A 21 1.48 -6.37 -17.11
C ARG A 21 0.80 -6.16 -15.75
N GLU A 22 0.09 -7.19 -15.26
CA GLU A 22 -0.60 -7.21 -13.96
C GLU A 22 0.30 -6.91 -12.76
N TYR A 23 1.62 -7.12 -12.87
CA TYR A 23 2.56 -6.86 -11.78
C TYR A 23 2.73 -5.36 -11.49
N TRP A 24 2.66 -4.52 -12.53
CA TRP A 24 2.96 -3.08 -12.41
C TRP A 24 1.79 -2.17 -12.80
N ASP A 25 0.81 -2.68 -13.55
CA ASP A 25 -0.40 -1.94 -13.96
C ASP A 25 -1.44 -1.95 -12.82
N TYR A 26 -1.15 -1.24 -11.74
CA TYR A 26 -2.03 -1.13 -10.58
C TYR A 26 -3.33 -0.36 -10.87
N GLU A 27 -3.42 0.39 -11.97
CA GLU A 27 -4.65 1.11 -12.35
C GLU A 27 -5.73 0.12 -12.83
N SER A 28 -5.30 -0.98 -13.46
CA SER A 28 -6.20 -2.06 -13.87
C SER A 28 -6.58 -3.02 -12.74
N HIS A 29 -5.94 -2.91 -11.57
CA HIS A 29 -6.14 -3.83 -10.46
C HIS A 29 -7.47 -3.56 -9.73
N VAL A 30 -8.27 -4.60 -9.56
CA VAL A 30 -9.51 -4.55 -8.78
C VAL A 30 -9.21 -5.04 -7.36
N VAL A 31 -9.39 -4.15 -6.38
CA VAL A 31 -9.17 -4.49 -4.97
C VAL A 31 -10.35 -5.30 -4.43
N GLU A 32 -10.07 -6.49 -3.92
CA GLU A 32 -11.02 -7.27 -3.13
C GLU A 32 -10.98 -6.81 -1.67
N TRP A 33 -12.08 -6.21 -1.21
CA TRP A 33 -12.19 -5.67 0.15
C TRP A 33 -12.67 -6.75 1.12
N GLY A 34 -11.92 -6.94 2.21
CA GLY A 34 -12.35 -7.78 3.34
C GLY A 34 -13.34 -7.07 4.27
N ASN A 35 -13.80 -7.78 5.31
CA ASN A 35 -14.70 -7.22 6.31
C ASN A 35 -13.90 -6.49 7.42
N GLN A 36 -14.20 -5.21 7.66
CA GLN A 36 -13.53 -4.43 8.70
C GLN A 36 -13.98 -4.86 10.11
N ASP A 37 -15.19 -5.41 10.24
CA ASP A 37 -15.75 -5.81 11.55
C ASP A 37 -14.97 -6.96 12.20
N ASP A 38 -14.14 -7.67 11.42
CA ASP A 38 -13.21 -8.69 11.93
C ASP A 38 -12.06 -8.10 12.74
N TYR A 39 -11.93 -6.76 12.81
CA TYR A 39 -10.82 -6.08 13.48
C TYR A 39 -11.31 -5.05 14.51
N GLN A 40 -10.92 -5.26 15.77
CA GLN A 40 -11.19 -4.31 16.84
C GLN A 40 -9.98 -3.41 17.09
N LEU A 41 -10.16 -2.09 16.92
CA LEU A 41 -9.13 -1.11 17.23
C LEU A 41 -8.92 -1.00 18.75
N VAL A 42 -7.66 -1.05 19.19
CA VAL A 42 -7.28 -1.00 20.61
C VAL A 42 -6.72 0.36 20.99
N ARG A 43 -5.67 0.82 20.29
CA ARG A 43 -5.05 2.13 20.55
C ARG A 43 -4.45 2.72 19.29
N LYS A 44 -4.41 4.05 19.23
CA LYS A 44 -3.70 4.77 18.18
C LYS A 44 -2.19 4.63 18.37
N LEU A 45 -1.49 4.23 17.32
CA LEU A 45 -0.03 4.13 17.27
C LEU A 45 0.60 5.39 16.67
N GLY A 46 -0.06 6.01 15.69
CA GLY A 46 0.50 7.20 15.05
C GLY A 46 -0.39 7.80 13.97
N ARG A 47 0.09 8.92 13.41
CA ARG A 47 -0.55 9.66 12.32
C ARG A 47 0.50 10.11 11.33
N GLY A 48 0.22 9.95 10.04
CA GLY A 48 1.03 10.44 8.94
C GLY A 48 0.26 11.36 8.00
N LYS A 49 0.94 11.85 6.97
CA LYS A 49 0.33 12.68 5.92
C LYS A 49 -0.89 11.98 5.30
N TYR A 50 -0.76 10.70 4.97
CA TYR A 50 -1.75 9.92 4.22
C TYR A 50 -2.57 8.92 5.05
N SER A 51 -2.32 8.77 6.35
CA SER A 51 -3.00 7.73 7.15
C SER A 51 -3.04 8.01 8.66
N GLU A 52 -3.90 7.27 9.35
CA GLU A 52 -3.88 7.05 10.79
C GLU A 52 -3.65 5.57 11.07
N VAL A 53 -2.83 5.26 12.08
CA VAL A 53 -2.36 3.90 12.33
C VAL A 53 -2.76 3.49 13.74
N PHE A 54 -3.36 2.32 13.86
CA PHE A 54 -3.89 1.76 15.10
C PHE A 54 -3.32 0.36 15.34
N GLU A 55 -3.08 0.04 16.61
CA GLU A 55 -3.01 -1.35 17.07
C GLU A 55 -4.43 -1.89 17.12
N ALA A 56 -4.62 -3.10 16.62
CA ALA A 56 -5.90 -3.79 16.61
C ALA A 56 -5.73 -5.27 16.95
N ILE A 57 -6.84 -5.93 17.23
CA ILE A 57 -6.91 -7.39 17.35
C ILE A 57 -7.85 -7.89 16.25
N ASN A 58 -7.40 -8.86 15.47
CA ASN A 58 -8.29 -9.65 14.63
C ASN A 58 -9.10 -10.57 15.56
N ILE A 59 -10.41 -10.31 15.68
CA ILE A 59 -11.26 -11.00 16.65
C ILE A 59 -11.60 -12.43 16.23
N THR A 60 -11.35 -12.80 14.97
CA THR A 60 -11.61 -14.15 14.44
C THR A 60 -10.55 -15.17 14.88
N ASN A 61 -9.32 -14.71 15.14
CA ASN A 61 -8.18 -15.56 15.48
C ASN A 61 -7.34 -15.04 16.66
N ASN A 62 -7.75 -13.93 17.28
CA ASN A 62 -7.10 -13.27 18.40
C ASN A 62 -5.67 -12.77 18.12
N GLU A 63 -5.32 -12.53 16.84
CA GLU A 63 -4.01 -12.02 16.47
C GLU A 63 -3.93 -10.50 16.63
N LYS A 64 -2.82 -10.04 17.20
CA LYS A 64 -2.50 -8.62 17.29
C LYS A 64 -1.94 -8.12 15.95
N VAL A 65 -2.56 -7.09 15.40
CA VAL A 65 -2.24 -6.54 14.08
C VAL A 65 -2.16 -5.01 14.11
N VAL A 66 -1.81 -4.41 12.97
CA VAL A 66 -1.83 -2.96 12.75
C VAL A 66 -2.84 -2.63 11.66
N VAL A 67 -3.80 -1.77 11.96
CA VAL A 67 -4.74 -1.23 10.98
C VAL A 67 -4.29 0.16 10.57
N LYS A 68 -3.99 0.33 9.28
CA LYS A 68 -3.63 1.61 8.66
C LYS A 68 -4.82 2.17 7.90
N ILE A 69 -5.55 3.08 8.52
CA ILE A 69 -6.69 3.77 7.90
C ILE A 69 -6.15 4.83 6.95
N LEU A 70 -6.41 4.67 5.65
CA LEU A 70 -6.00 5.60 4.61
C LEU A 70 -6.93 6.81 4.60
N LYS A 71 -6.33 8.01 4.49
CA LYS A 71 -7.10 9.23 4.28
C LYS A 71 -7.55 9.30 2.82
N PRO A 72 -8.68 9.98 2.53
CA PRO A 72 -9.05 10.29 1.15
C PRO A 72 -7.89 11.00 0.45
N VAL A 73 -7.49 10.44 -0.69
CA VAL A 73 -6.52 11.05 -1.61
C VAL A 73 -7.29 11.56 -2.82
N LYS A 74 -6.80 12.67 -3.39
CA LYS A 74 -7.26 13.17 -4.69
C LYS A 74 -6.42 12.55 -5.78
#